data_AF-A0A1V6DEM9-F1
#
_entry.id   AF-A0A1V6DEM9-F1
#
_cell.length_a   1.000
_cell.length_b   1.000
_cell.length_c   1.000
_cell.angle_alpha   90.00
_cell.angle_beta   90.00
_cell.angle_gamma   90.00
#
_symmetry.space_group_name_H-M   'P 1'
#
loop_
_entity.id
_entity.type
_entity.pdbx_description
1 polymer ?
#
loop_
_entity_poly.entity_id
_entity_poly.type
_entity_poly.pdbx_seq_one_letter_code
_entity_poly.pdbx_strand_id
1 'polypeptide(L)'
;MMELGATICTKANPACDRCPVQALCAGQNAGSPESLPRLAAKRMERREVTRVWCLNAERLLLHRATAHARRLAHLHELPTAEHLGLTPAHFADIAPLAQKRRSITRFQITETIYATPAPRGKLAAELVWTPITELENVTLSGPHRRWVRELLAKTKHASA
;
A
#
# COMPACT_ATOMS: atom_id res chain seq x y z
N MET A 1 -19.79 24.42 8.12
CA MET A 1 -20.58 23.31 7.54
C MET A 1 -19.87 21.95 7.60
N MET A 2 -18.59 21.87 7.98
CA MET A 2 -17.84 20.60 7.98
C MET A 2 -18.33 19.59 9.06
N GLU A 3 -18.72 20.08 10.24
CA GLU A 3 -19.18 19.20 11.33
C GLU A 3 -20.50 18.49 11.05
N LEU A 4 -21.40 19.10 10.27
CA LEU A 4 -22.70 18.52 9.97
C LEU A 4 -22.56 17.20 9.20
N GLY A 5 -21.74 17.16 8.14
CA GLY A 5 -21.49 15.94 7.36
C GLY A 5 -20.69 14.88 8.10
N ALA A 6 -19.92 15.27 9.13
CA ALA A 6 -19.13 14.36 9.93
C ALA A 6 -19.96 13.68 11.05
N THR A 7 -20.91 14.40 11.65
CA THR A 7 -21.59 13.97 12.88
C THR A 7 -23.10 13.75 12.76
N ILE A 8 -23.75 14.36 11.77
CA ILE A 8 -25.22 14.35 11.61
C ILE A 8 -25.64 13.79 10.25
N CYS A 9 -25.24 14.43 9.15
CA CYS A 9 -25.55 14.05 7.78
C CYS A 9 -24.52 13.03 7.25
N THR A 10 -24.44 11.88 7.92
CA THR A 10 -23.51 10.80 7.60
C THR A 10 -23.98 9.99 6.39
N LYS A 11 -23.03 9.33 5.71
CA LYS A 11 -23.30 8.52 4.51
C LYS A 11 -24.34 7.41 4.74
N ALA A 12 -24.35 6.82 5.92
CA ALA A 12 -25.32 5.82 6.34
C ALA A 12 -25.92 6.25 7.68
N ASN A 13 -27.22 5.99 7.87
CA ASN A 13 -27.98 6.31 9.08
C ASN A 13 -27.80 7.78 9.56
N PRO A 14 -28.11 8.80 8.74
CA PRO A 14 -28.01 10.19 9.16
C PRO A 14 -28.96 10.48 10.32
N ALA A 15 -28.51 11.28 11.29
CA ALA A 15 -29.29 11.72 12.44
C ALA A 15 -30.23 12.89 12.06
N CYS A 16 -31.13 12.63 11.10
CA CYS A 16 -32.00 13.64 10.53
C CYS A 16 -32.95 14.29 11.54
N ASP A 17 -33.30 13.58 12.62
CA ASP A 17 -34.09 14.04 13.76
C ASP A 17 -33.42 15.18 14.55
N ARG A 18 -32.08 15.17 14.60
CA ARG A 18 -31.27 16.19 15.30
C ARG A 18 -30.61 17.17 14.33
N CYS A 19 -30.98 17.13 13.05
CA CYS A 19 -30.37 17.97 12.04
C CYS A 19 -30.88 19.42 12.13
N PRO A 20 -30.01 20.42 12.40
CA PRO A 20 -30.43 21.81 12.56
C PRO A 20 -30.97 22.46 11.28
N VAL A 21 -30.79 21.80 10.13
CA VAL A 21 -31.27 22.25 8.82
C VAL A 21 -32.29 21.29 8.21
N GLN A 22 -32.91 20.43 9.03
CA GLN A 22 -33.91 19.43 8.59
C GLN A 22 -35.01 20.06 7.74
N ALA A 23 -35.56 21.21 8.19
CA ALA A 23 -36.63 21.93 7.50
C ALA A 23 -36.25 22.40 6.08
N LEU A 24 -34.96 22.52 5.78
CA LEU A 24 -34.43 22.93 4.48
C LEU A 24 -33.91 21.74 3.64
N CYS A 25 -34.00 20.52 4.16
CA CYS A 25 -33.35 19.35 3.57
C CYS A 25 -34.22 18.64 2.54
N ALA A 26 -33.93 18.82 1.26
CA ALA A 26 -34.62 18.12 0.17
C ALA A 26 -34.49 16.58 0.26
N GLY A 27 -33.35 16.07 0.74
CA GLY A 27 -33.13 14.63 0.91
C GLY A 27 -34.05 14.01 1.96
N GLN A 28 -34.24 14.70 3.09
CA GLN A 28 -35.18 14.28 4.13
C GLN A 28 -36.63 14.40 3.65
N ASN A 29 -36.98 15.48 2.96
CA ASN A 29 -38.32 15.68 2.40
C ASN A 29 -38.69 14.61 1.36
N ALA A 30 -37.70 14.09 0.62
CA ALA A 30 -37.85 12.98 -0.31
C ALA A 30 -37.83 11.59 0.37
N GLY A 31 -37.74 11.53 1.71
CA GLY A 31 -37.75 10.28 2.50
C GLY A 31 -36.55 9.36 2.28
N SER A 32 -35.51 9.82 1.58
CA SER A 32 -34.37 8.98 1.16
C SER A 32 -33.02 9.71 1.23
N PRO A 33 -32.68 10.37 2.35
CA PRO A 33 -31.43 11.11 2.49
C PRO A 33 -30.19 10.22 2.29
N GLU A 34 -30.25 8.95 2.68
CA GLU A 34 -29.18 7.96 2.50
C GLU A 34 -28.92 7.57 1.04
N SER A 35 -29.89 7.83 0.16
CA SER A 35 -29.69 7.63 -1.29
C SER A 35 -28.83 8.71 -1.92
N LEU A 36 -28.46 9.75 -1.16
CA LEU A 36 -27.67 10.89 -1.59
C LEU A 36 -26.31 10.92 -0.86
N PRO A 37 -25.25 11.45 -1.52
CA PRO A 37 -25.19 11.72 -2.94
C PRO A 37 -25.16 10.43 -3.77
N ARG A 38 -25.82 10.43 -4.94
CA ARG A 38 -25.72 9.35 -5.93
C ARG A 38 -24.39 9.43 -6.67
N LEU A 39 -23.33 8.96 -6.03
CA LEU A 39 -22.00 8.92 -6.63
C LEU A 39 -21.87 7.71 -7.55
N ALA A 40 -21.38 7.93 -8.77
CA ALA A 40 -21.02 6.84 -9.66
C ALA A 40 -19.95 5.95 -9.01
N ALA A 41 -20.05 4.64 -9.24
CA ALA A 41 -19.03 3.71 -8.77
C ALA A 41 -17.66 4.07 -9.39
N LYS A 42 -16.63 4.13 -8.54
CA LYS A 42 -15.28 4.45 -9.00
C LYS A 42 -14.74 3.31 -9.86
N ARG A 43 -14.31 3.61 -11.09
CA ARG A 43 -13.61 2.64 -11.94
C ARG A 43 -12.24 2.30 -11.35
N MET A 44 -12.02 1.02 -11.07
CA MET A 44 -10.75 0.50 -10.56
C MET A 44 -9.91 -0.12 -11.68
N GLU A 45 -8.60 0.11 -11.66
CA GLU A 45 -7.60 -0.46 -12.57
C GLU A 45 -6.77 -1.50 -11.82
N ARG A 46 -6.66 -2.72 -12.36
CA ARG A 46 -5.82 -3.77 -11.80
C ARG A 46 -4.37 -3.59 -12.25
N ARG A 47 -3.43 -3.78 -11.33
CA ARG A 47 -1.99 -3.77 -11.59
C ARG A 47 -1.32 -4.93 -10.89
N GLU A 48 -0.32 -5.47 -11.54
CA GLU A 48 0.55 -6.51 -10.99
C GLU A 48 1.96 -5.98 -10.88
N VAL A 49 2.62 -6.27 -9.76
CA VAL A 49 3.98 -5.83 -9.50
C VAL A 49 4.77 -6.98 -8.91
N THR A 50 5.88 -7.31 -9.55
CA THR A 50 6.85 -8.25 -8.99
C THR A 50 7.82 -7.50 -8.08
N ARG A 51 7.89 -7.93 -6.82
CA ARG A 51 8.79 -7.39 -5.80
C ARG A 51 9.84 -8.42 -5.43
N VAL A 52 10.99 -7.92 -4.98
CA VAL A 52 12.09 -8.75 -4.53
C VAL A 52 12.33 -8.58 -3.02
N TRP A 53 12.63 -9.69 -2.38
CA TRP A 53 13.04 -9.79 -0.99
C TRP A 53 14.51 -10.23 -0.99
N CYS A 54 15.39 -9.31 -0.62
CA CYS A 54 16.82 -9.54 -0.69
C CYS A 54 17.47 -9.22 0.65
N LEU A 55 18.01 -10.26 1.30
CA LEU A 55 18.71 -10.17 2.57
C LEU A 55 20.20 -10.39 2.36
N ASN A 56 21.03 -9.59 3.03
CA ASN A 56 22.47 -9.76 3.08
C ASN A 56 23.00 -9.28 4.43
N ALA A 57 23.68 -10.15 5.18
CA ALA A 57 24.28 -9.82 6.49
C ALA A 57 23.34 -8.99 7.41
N GLU A 58 22.12 -9.49 7.64
CA GLU A 58 21.06 -8.84 8.43
C GLU A 58 20.60 -7.46 7.92
N ARG A 59 20.82 -7.17 6.64
CA ARG A 59 20.31 -5.99 5.96
C ARG A 59 19.29 -6.40 4.92
N LEU A 60 18.19 -5.65 4.85
CA LEU A 60 17.17 -5.78 3.82
C LEU A 60 17.40 -4.70 2.76
N LEU A 61 17.40 -5.10 1.49
CA LEU A 61 17.45 -4.15 0.39
C LEU A 61 16.08 -3.47 0.22
N LEU A 62 16.07 -2.13 0.27
CA LEU A 62 14.89 -1.31 0.04
C LEU A 62 15.11 -0.41 -1.17
N HIS A 63 14.02 -0.06 -1.85
CA HIS A 63 14.01 1.02 -2.84
C HIS A 63 13.36 2.26 -2.23
N ARG A 64 14.06 3.39 -2.29
CA ARG A 64 13.55 4.70 -1.89
C ARG A 64 13.09 5.47 -3.11
N ALA A 65 11.80 5.76 -3.18
CA ALA A 65 11.25 6.57 -4.27
C ALA A 65 11.89 7.97 -4.31
N THR A 66 12.14 8.46 -5.52
CA THR A 66 12.75 9.78 -5.75
C THR A 66 11.82 10.92 -5.29
N ALA A 67 12.38 12.11 -5.11
CA ALA A 67 11.62 13.32 -4.73
C ALA A 67 10.51 13.66 -5.73
N HIS A 68 10.75 13.39 -7.02
CA HIS A 68 9.83 13.66 -8.11
C HIS A 68 8.87 12.50 -8.40
N ALA A 69 8.89 11.45 -7.59
CA ALA A 69 7.96 10.34 -7.77
C ALA A 69 6.52 10.84 -7.59
N ARG A 70 5.70 10.61 -8.62
CA ARG A 70 4.27 11.01 -8.64
C ARG A 70 3.48 10.49 -7.43
N ARG A 71 3.95 9.41 -6.81
CA ARG A 71 3.36 8.80 -5.62
C ARG A 71 4.46 8.35 -4.68
N LEU A 72 4.21 8.47 -3.37
CA LEU A 72 5.06 7.91 -2.33
C LEU A 72 6.50 8.44 -2.36
N ALA A 73 6.71 9.70 -2.79
CA ALA A 73 8.03 10.33 -2.81
C ALA A 73 8.75 10.17 -1.46
N HIS A 74 10.04 9.84 -1.51
CA HIS A 74 10.91 9.54 -0.37
C HIS A 74 10.54 8.33 0.50
N LEU A 75 9.43 7.64 0.24
CA LEU A 75 9.09 6.43 0.96
C LEU A 75 9.92 5.24 0.47
N HIS A 76 10.17 4.34 1.41
CA HIS A 76 10.84 3.08 1.14
C HIS A 76 9.81 1.98 0.89
N GLU A 77 10.10 1.14 -0.09
CA GLU A 77 9.36 -0.08 -0.40
C GLU A 77 10.35 -1.22 -0.71
N LEU A 78 9.82 -2.45 -0.79
CA LEU A 78 10.60 -3.52 -1.40
C LEU A 78 10.88 -3.15 -2.86
N PRO A 79 12.10 -3.38 -3.39
CA PRO A 79 12.37 -3.08 -4.79
C PRO A 79 11.45 -3.88 -5.71
N THR A 80 11.09 -3.30 -6.86
CA THR A 80 10.53 -4.09 -7.95
C THR A 80 11.63 -4.94 -8.58
N ALA A 81 11.24 -5.98 -9.31
CA ALA A 81 12.18 -6.75 -10.13
C ALA A 81 12.96 -5.84 -11.11
N GLU A 82 12.27 -4.88 -11.73
CA GLU A 82 12.86 -3.95 -12.70
C GLU A 82 13.99 -3.09 -12.11
N HIS A 83 13.90 -2.70 -10.82
CA HIS A 83 14.99 -1.95 -10.17
C HIS A 83 16.31 -2.75 -10.11
N LEU A 84 16.24 -4.08 -10.15
CA LEU A 84 17.39 -4.97 -10.22
C LEU A 84 17.70 -5.48 -11.63
N GLY A 85 17.04 -4.92 -12.66
CA GLY A 85 17.16 -5.40 -14.03
C GLY A 85 16.53 -6.78 -14.25
N LEU A 86 15.66 -7.22 -13.34
CA LEU A 86 14.97 -8.50 -13.43
C LEU A 86 13.60 -8.33 -14.08
N THR A 87 13.16 -9.39 -14.76
CA THR A 87 11.84 -9.49 -15.39
C THR A 87 11.03 -10.61 -14.73
N PRO A 88 9.69 -10.65 -14.87
CA PRO A 88 8.88 -11.75 -14.34
C PRO A 88 9.35 -13.15 -14.75
N ALA A 89 9.97 -13.29 -15.93
CA ALA A 89 10.51 -14.56 -16.42
C ALA A 89 11.59 -15.17 -15.51
N HIS A 90 12.33 -14.34 -14.76
CA HIS A 90 13.34 -14.80 -13.80
C HIS A 90 12.74 -15.57 -12.61
N PHE A 91 11.42 -15.50 -12.43
CA PHE A 91 10.71 -16.09 -11.30
C PHE A 91 9.73 -17.18 -11.73
N ALA A 92 9.76 -17.62 -13.00
CA ALA A 92 8.79 -18.56 -13.55
C ALA A 92 8.71 -19.87 -12.73
N ASP A 93 9.87 -20.38 -12.31
CA ASP A 93 9.99 -21.64 -11.56
C ASP A 93 10.30 -21.42 -10.07
N ILE A 94 10.12 -20.20 -9.57
CA ILE A 94 10.41 -19.84 -8.19
C ILE A 94 9.09 -19.66 -7.44
N ALA A 95 8.93 -20.33 -6.31
CA ALA A 95 7.78 -20.10 -5.44
C ALA A 95 7.87 -18.71 -4.78
N PRO A 96 6.80 -17.90 -4.77
CA PRO A 96 6.81 -16.61 -4.10
C PRO A 96 6.81 -16.79 -2.58
N LEU A 97 7.50 -15.89 -1.88
CA LEU A 97 7.43 -15.80 -0.40
C LEU A 97 6.04 -15.38 0.06
N ALA A 98 5.41 -14.48 -0.71
CA ALA A 98 4.06 -14.02 -0.44
C ALA A 98 3.46 -13.34 -1.67
N GLN A 99 2.12 -13.39 -1.76
CA GLN A 99 1.35 -12.48 -2.58
C GLN A 99 0.52 -11.56 -1.67
N LYS A 100 0.60 -10.25 -1.91
CA LYS A 100 -0.08 -9.24 -1.12
C LYS A 100 -0.90 -8.33 -2.03
N ARG A 101 -1.95 -7.72 -1.46
CA ARG A 101 -2.83 -6.80 -2.19
C ARG A 101 -2.95 -5.47 -1.45
N ARG A 102 -3.02 -4.39 -2.21
CA ARG A 102 -3.32 -3.04 -1.70
C ARG A 102 -4.06 -2.21 -2.73
N SER A 103 -4.74 -1.18 -2.27
CA SER A 103 -5.38 -0.20 -3.14
C SER A 103 -4.74 1.17 -2.95
N ILE A 104 -4.44 1.85 -4.05
CA ILE A 104 -4.00 3.26 -4.04
C ILE A 104 -4.90 4.01 -5.01
N THR A 105 -5.72 4.93 -4.49
CA THR A 105 -6.68 5.73 -5.26
C THR A 105 -7.61 4.90 -6.16
N ARG A 106 -7.29 4.75 -7.45
CA ARG A 106 -8.06 3.97 -8.45
C ARG A 106 -7.39 2.64 -8.82
N PHE A 107 -6.26 2.32 -8.21
CA PHE A 107 -5.47 1.13 -8.53
C PHE A 107 -5.70 0.05 -7.49
N GLN A 108 -6.03 -1.16 -7.93
CA GLN A 108 -5.94 -2.39 -7.15
C GLN A 108 -4.64 -3.08 -7.55
N ILE A 109 -3.69 -3.15 -6.63
CA ILE A 109 -2.33 -3.63 -6.90
C ILE A 109 -2.15 -4.97 -6.22
N THR A 110 -1.83 -6.00 -7.00
CA THR A 110 -1.34 -7.29 -6.53
C THR A 110 0.17 -7.27 -6.61
N GLU A 111 0.83 -7.52 -5.48
CA GLU A 111 2.29 -7.56 -5.39
C GLU A 111 2.74 -8.96 -5.01
N THR A 112 3.50 -9.59 -5.90
CA THR A 112 4.08 -10.91 -5.65
C THR A 112 5.54 -10.74 -5.27
N ILE A 113 5.92 -11.25 -4.10
CA ILE A 113 7.22 -11.04 -3.46
C ILE A 113 8.03 -12.33 -3.58
N TYR A 114 9.19 -12.26 -4.21
CA TYR A 114 10.11 -13.39 -4.39
C TYR A 114 11.40 -13.18 -3.61
N ALA A 115 11.96 -14.25 -3.04
CA ALA A 115 13.30 -14.22 -2.48
C ALA A 115 14.32 -14.11 -3.62
N THR A 116 15.33 -13.27 -3.46
CA THR A 116 16.48 -13.21 -4.39
C THR A 116 17.79 -13.16 -3.62
N PRO A 117 18.86 -13.76 -4.16
CA PRO A 117 20.20 -13.53 -3.62
C PRO A 117 20.59 -12.05 -3.71
N ALA A 118 21.59 -11.66 -2.92
CA ALA A 118 22.17 -10.32 -2.97
C ALA A 118 22.58 -9.96 -4.41
N PRO A 119 22.07 -8.85 -5.00
CA PRO A 119 22.49 -8.41 -6.32
C PRO A 119 24.00 -8.14 -6.31
N ARG A 120 24.66 -8.55 -7.39
CA ARG A 120 26.10 -8.32 -7.58
C ARG A 120 26.34 -6.98 -8.27
N GLY A 121 27.42 -6.31 -7.91
CA GLY A 121 27.85 -5.07 -8.56
C GLY A 121 27.28 -3.79 -7.94
N LYS A 122 27.42 -2.69 -8.67
CA LYS A 122 27.02 -1.35 -8.21
C LYS A 122 25.50 -1.20 -8.30
N LEU A 123 24.89 -0.81 -7.19
CA LEU A 123 23.46 -0.51 -7.12
C LEU A 123 23.18 0.95 -7.47
N ALA A 124 21.97 1.20 -7.99
CA ALA A 124 21.44 2.55 -8.13
C ALA A 124 21.32 3.22 -6.76
N ALA A 125 21.39 4.56 -6.72
CA ALA A 125 21.40 5.31 -5.46
C ALA A 125 20.09 5.17 -4.66
N GLU A 126 19.00 4.83 -5.34
CA GLU A 126 17.68 4.58 -4.78
C GLU A 126 17.57 3.21 -4.09
N LEU A 127 18.51 2.30 -4.34
CA LEU A 127 18.57 0.99 -3.72
C LEU A 127 19.48 1.03 -2.50
N VAL A 128 18.88 0.91 -1.32
CA VAL A 128 19.53 1.14 -0.03
C VAL A 128 19.48 -0.12 0.82
N TRP A 129 20.65 -0.62 1.22
CA TRP A 129 20.76 -1.67 2.23
C TRP A 129 20.45 -1.10 3.60
N THR A 130 19.37 -1.56 4.21
CA THR A 130 18.90 -1.09 5.51
C THR A 130 19.06 -2.19 6.55
N PRO A 131 19.78 -1.97 7.67
CA PRO A 131 19.84 -2.92 8.76
C PRO A 131 18.45 -3.29 9.27
N ILE A 132 18.20 -4.57 9.55
CA ILE A 132 16.91 -5.03 10.06
C ILE A 132 16.53 -4.30 11.36
N THR A 133 17.52 -4.00 12.20
CA THR A 133 17.36 -3.24 13.45
C THR A 133 16.93 -1.79 13.26
N GLU A 134 17.20 -1.20 12.09
CA GLU A 134 16.86 0.20 11.77
C GLU A 134 15.55 0.33 10.99
N LEU A 135 14.92 -0.78 10.57
CA LEU A 135 13.71 -0.76 9.75
C LEU A 135 12.54 0.02 10.38
N GLU A 136 12.49 0.10 11.71
CA GLU A 136 11.46 0.86 12.41
C GLU A 136 11.59 2.38 12.23
N ASN A 137 12.83 2.85 12.05
CA ASN A 137 13.17 4.26 11.86
C ASN A 137 13.09 4.67 10.38
N VAL A 138 13.02 3.71 9.46
CA VAL A 138 12.88 3.99 8.03
C VAL A 138 11.42 4.24 7.66
N THR A 139 11.19 5.24 6.81
CA THR A 139 9.87 5.61 6.29
C THR A 139 9.35 4.63 5.23
N LEU A 140 9.06 3.40 5.65
CA LEU A 140 8.35 2.42 4.83
C LEU A 140 6.91 2.85 4.57
N SER A 141 6.38 2.56 3.37
CA SER A 141 4.95 2.68 3.15
C SER A 141 4.17 1.75 4.09
N GLY A 142 2.98 2.18 4.55
CA GLY A 142 2.19 1.42 5.54
C GLY A 142 2.01 -0.07 5.21
N PRO A 143 1.63 -0.44 3.96
CA PRO A 143 1.54 -1.84 3.55
C PRO A 143 2.89 -2.57 3.64
N HIS A 144 3.97 -1.97 3.15
CA HIS A 144 5.29 -2.60 3.17
C HIS A 144 5.85 -2.75 4.58
N ARG A 145 5.62 -1.78 5.50
CA ARG A 145 5.99 -1.94 6.91
C ARG A 145 5.36 -3.18 7.53
N ARG A 146 4.07 -3.39 7.29
CA ARG A 146 3.37 -4.60 7.75
C ARG A 146 3.91 -5.87 7.11
N TRP A 147 4.09 -5.89 5.79
CA TRP A 147 4.55 -7.09 5.08
C TRP A 147 5.99 -7.47 5.41
N VAL A 148 6.88 -6.50 5.57
CA VAL A 148 8.27 -6.73 5.97
C VAL A 148 8.33 -7.35 7.36
N ARG A 149 7.56 -6.84 8.33
CA ARG A 149 7.48 -7.45 9.68
C ARG A 149 6.98 -8.90 9.63
N GLU A 150 5.94 -9.17 8.85
CA GLU A 150 5.41 -10.54 8.68
C GLU A 150 6.45 -11.48 8.09
N LEU A 151 7.15 -11.05 7.03
CA LEU A 151 8.17 -11.86 6.37
C LEU A 151 9.40 -12.09 7.26
N LEU A 152 9.87 -11.07 7.99
CA LEU A 152 10.94 -11.23 8.97
C LEU A 152 10.56 -12.21 10.08
N ALA A 153 9.33 -12.14 10.58
CA ALA A 153 8.85 -13.09 11.58
C ALA A 153 8.87 -14.52 11.03
N LYS A 154 8.38 -14.74 9.80
CA LYS A 154 8.40 -16.06 9.15
C LYS A 154 9.82 -16.61 8.97
N THR A 155 10.78 -15.79 8.53
CA THR A 155 12.17 -16.23 8.33
C THR A 155 12.87 -16.62 9.63
N LYS A 156 12.58 -15.92 10.75
CA LYS A 156 13.12 -16.28 12.07
C LYS A 156 12.62 -17.65 12.56
N HIS A 157 11.35 -17.98 12.32
CA HIS A 157 10.78 -19.27 12.73
C HIS A 157 11.23 -20.44 11.86
N ALA A 158 11.67 -20.19 10.62
CA ALA A 158 12.20 -21.24 9.74
C ALA A 158 13.66 -21.61 10.03
N SER A 159 14.35 -20.85 10.89
CA SER A 159 15.78 -21.03 11.24
C SER A 159 15.98 -21.49 12.69
N ALA A 160 14.91 -21.75 13.43
CA ALA A 160 14.89 -22.26 14.80
C ALA A 160 14.36 -23.70 14.82
#